data_AF-A0A7C6F3G2-F1
#
_entry.id   AF-A0A7C6F3G2-F1
#
_cell.length_a   1.000
_cell.length_b   1.000
_cell.length_c   1.000
_cell.angle_alpha   90.00
_cell.angle_beta   90.00
_cell.angle_gamma   90.00
#
_symmetry.space_group_name_H-M   'P 1'
#
loop_
_entity.id
_entity.type
_entity.pdbx_description
1 polymer ?
#
loop_
_entity_poly.entity_id
_entity_poly.type
_entity_poly.pdbx_seq_one_letter_code
_entity_poly.pdbx_strand_id
1 'polypeptide(L)'
;MARLPGGAIVLTAVLAALAGLLAGSFLNVCIHRLPRDISIVRPRSFCPSCRKPIAWYDNIPLLSYVILRGRCRSCGAAIPPRYPLVELATAALLAAAAVKL
;
A
#
# COMPACT_ATOMS: atom_id res chain seq x y z
N MET A 1 -4.50 26.45 -19.88
CA MET A 1 -4.45 25.04 -19.44
C MET A 1 -3.75 24.22 -20.52
N ALA A 2 -2.45 24.00 -20.40
CA ALA A 2 -1.71 23.21 -21.39
C ALA A 2 -2.05 21.72 -21.20
N ARG A 3 -2.65 21.08 -22.20
CA ARG A 3 -2.81 19.62 -22.22
C ARG A 3 -1.43 18.99 -22.34
N LEU A 4 -1.07 18.12 -21.40
CA LEU A 4 0.14 17.31 -21.52
C LEU A 4 0.01 16.39 -22.76
N PRO A 5 1.10 16.14 -23.52
CA PRO A 5 1.07 15.16 -24.59
C PRO A 5 0.69 13.78 -24.04
N GLY A 6 0.00 12.95 -24.82
CA GLY A 6 -0.57 11.68 -24.34
C GLY A 6 0.43 10.76 -23.64
N GLY A 7 1.69 10.70 -24.10
CA GLY A 7 2.76 9.96 -23.42
C GLY A 7 3.13 10.51 -22.04
N ALA A 8 3.10 11.84 -21.85
CA ALA A 8 3.34 12.45 -20.56
C ALA A 8 2.18 12.21 -19.58
N ILE A 9 0.92 12.11 -20.07
CA ILE A 9 -0.24 11.75 -19.24
C ILE A 9 -0.07 10.35 -18.68
N VAL A 10 0.26 9.36 -19.53
CA VAL A 10 0.44 7.97 -19.08
C VAL A 10 1.59 7.86 -18.08
N LEU A 11 2.73 8.47 -18.39
CA LEU A 11 3.89 8.43 -17.49
C LEU A 11 3.57 9.04 -16.12
N THR A 12 2.96 10.22 -16.08
CA THR A 12 2.60 10.89 -14.83
C THR A 12 1.55 10.11 -14.04
N ALA A 13 0.55 9.53 -14.70
CA ALA A 13 -0.43 8.65 -14.06
C ALA A 13 0.22 7.43 -13.42
N VAL A 14 1.13 6.75 -14.13
CA VAL A 14 1.83 5.56 -13.61
C VAL A 14 2.69 5.91 -12.41
N LEU A 15 3.50 6.96 -12.50
CA LEU A 15 4.34 7.40 -11.39
C LEU A 15 3.51 7.79 -10.16
N ALA A 16 2.39 8.49 -10.37
CA ALA A 16 1.48 8.87 -9.29
C ALA A 16 0.77 7.66 -8.68
N ALA A 17 0.36 6.67 -9.48
CA ALA A 17 -0.22 5.42 -8.99
C ALA A 17 0.77 4.64 -8.13
N LEU A 18 2.04 4.54 -8.57
CA LEU A 18 3.11 3.89 -7.79
C LEU A 18 3.34 4.60 -6.46
N ALA A 19 3.42 5.94 -6.47
CA ALA A 19 3.50 6.73 -5.25
C ALA A 19 2.29 6.51 -4.33
N GLY A 20 1.09 6.41 -4.91
CA GLY A 20 -0.15 6.10 -4.18
C GLY A 20 -0.16 4.71 -3.57
N LEU A 21 0.37 3.69 -4.23
CA LEU A 21 0.53 2.35 -3.65
C LEU A 21 1.45 2.38 -2.42
N LEU A 22 2.59 3.08 -2.53
CA LEU A 22 3.53 3.24 -1.41
C LEU A 22 2.89 4.01 -0.24
N ALA A 23 2.19 5.11 -0.54
CA ALA A 23 1.49 5.90 0.44
C ALA A 23 0.38 5.08 1.14
N GLY A 24 -0.42 4.32 0.39
CA GLY A 24 -1.48 3.46 0.93
C GLY A 24 -0.93 2.36 1.83
N SER A 25 0.19 1.75 1.45
CA SER A 25 0.89 0.77 2.28
C SER A 25 1.38 1.37 3.60
N PHE A 26 1.94 2.59 3.56
CA PHE A 26 2.30 3.32 4.77
C PHE A 26 1.06 3.70 5.62
N LEU A 27 -0.04 4.12 5.00
CA LEU A 27 -1.29 4.40 5.72
C LEU A 27 -1.82 3.17 6.47
N ASN A 28 -1.67 1.96 5.92
CA ASN A 28 -2.02 0.73 6.65
C ASN A 28 -1.19 0.57 7.94
N VAL A 29 0.07 1.00 7.95
CA VAL A 29 0.91 1.06 9.17
C VAL A 29 0.33 2.06 10.16
N CYS A 30 0.02 3.27 9.72
CA CYS A 30 -0.57 4.33 10.57
C CYS A 30 -1.92 3.89 11.17
N ILE A 31 -2.83 3.39 10.34
CA ILE A 31 -4.18 2.91 10.74
C ILE A 31 -4.06 1.83 11.82
N HIS A 32 -3.09 0.92 11.69
CA HIS A 32 -2.92 -0.14 12.67
C HIS A 32 -2.27 0.36 13.96
N ARG A 33 -1.24 1.21 13.85
CA ARG A 33 -0.32 1.53 14.94
C ARG A 33 -0.71 2.76 15.77
N LEU A 34 -1.21 3.83 15.14
CA LEU A 34 -1.51 5.08 15.85
C LEU A 34 -2.58 4.91 16.93
N PRO A 35 -3.70 4.18 16.72
CA PRO A 35 -4.71 3.97 17.77
C PRO A 35 -4.23 3.06 18.93
N ARG A 36 -3.01 2.53 18.84
CA ARG A 36 -2.41 1.59 19.80
C ARG A 36 -1.12 2.15 20.41
N ASP A 37 -0.78 3.40 20.13
CA ASP A 37 0.46 4.05 20.57
C ASP A 37 1.73 3.27 20.19
N ILE A 38 1.69 2.55 19.07
CA ILE A 38 2.85 1.84 18.53
C ILE A 38 3.60 2.79 17.59
N SER A 39 4.93 2.88 17.73
CA SER A 39 5.75 3.69 16.83
C SER A 39 5.63 3.22 15.38
N ILE A 40 5.53 4.15 14.44
CA ILE A 40 5.48 3.88 12.99
C ILE A 40 6.86 3.54 12.39
N VAL A 41 7.95 3.84 13.12
CA VAL A 41 9.33 3.60 12.66
C VAL A 41 9.87 2.28 13.18
N ARG A 42 9.62 1.96 14.45
CA ARG A 42 10.12 0.73 15.10
C ARG A 42 9.03 0.07 15.95
N PRO A 43 8.94 -1.27 15.97
CA PRO A 43 9.71 -2.24 15.18
C PRO A 43 9.34 -2.22 13.68
N ARG A 44 10.04 -2.99 12.84
CA ARG A 44 9.68 -3.21 11.41
C ARG A 44 8.25 -3.75 11.28
N SER A 45 7.67 -3.74 10.08
CA SER A 45 6.35 -4.36 9.82
C SER A 45 6.30 -5.80 10.37
N PHE A 46 5.22 -6.15 11.04
CA PHE A 46 5.03 -7.45 11.69
C PHE A 46 3.58 -7.92 11.57
N CYS A 47 3.37 -9.24 11.65
CA CYS A 47 2.03 -9.81 11.67
C CYS A 47 1.35 -9.55 13.03
N PRO A 48 0.13 -8.97 13.09
CA PRO A 48 -0.53 -8.69 14.36
C PRO A 48 -0.93 -9.96 15.14
N SER A 49 -1.08 -11.12 14.47
CA SER A 49 -1.45 -12.38 15.11
C SER A 49 -0.26 -13.11 15.72
N CYS A 50 0.80 -13.36 14.94
CA CYS A 50 1.96 -14.14 15.40
C CYS A 50 3.19 -13.31 15.77
N ARG A 51 3.14 -11.98 15.57
CA ARG A 51 4.23 -11.01 15.86
C ARG A 51 5.55 -11.25 15.12
N LYS A 52 5.62 -12.21 14.19
CA LYS A 52 6.79 -12.38 13.32
C LYS A 52 6.97 -11.14 12.42
N PRO A 53 8.21 -10.67 12.23
CA PRO A 53 8.52 -9.63 11.25
C PRO A 53 8.10 -10.06 9.84
N ILE A 54 7.51 -9.14 9.09
CA ILE A 54 7.14 -9.37 7.69
C ILE A 54 8.41 -9.18 6.84
N ALA A 55 8.71 -10.14 5.97
CA ALA A 55 9.82 -10.03 5.03
C ALA A 55 9.64 -8.80 4.12
N TRP A 56 10.73 -8.19 3.67
CA TRP A 56 10.65 -6.96 2.87
C TRP A 56 9.83 -7.14 1.58
N TYR A 57 9.94 -8.30 0.93
CA TYR A 57 9.17 -8.65 -0.28
C TYR A 57 7.71 -9.04 -0.01
N ASP A 58 7.36 -9.36 1.24
CA ASP A 58 5.97 -9.59 1.66
C ASP A 58 5.27 -8.27 2.05
N ASN A 59 5.97 -7.12 1.96
CA ASN A 59 5.41 -5.78 2.13
C ASN A 59 5.24 -5.04 0.78
N ILE A 60 5.35 -5.72 -0.38
CA ILE A 60 5.13 -5.07 -1.68
C ILE A 60 3.61 -4.87 -1.87
N PRO A 61 3.13 -3.63 -2.03
CA PRO A 61 1.71 -3.31 -2.11
C PRO A 61 1.01 -4.11 -3.21
N LEU A 62 -0.21 -4.61 -2.94
CA LEU A 62 -1.05 -5.49 -3.75
C LEU A 62 -0.43 -6.85 -4.14
N LEU A 63 0.79 -6.85 -4.64
CA LEU A 63 1.50 -8.03 -5.12
C LEU A 63 1.64 -9.08 -4.03
N SER A 64 2.11 -8.69 -2.84
CA SER A 64 2.27 -9.63 -1.73
C SER A 64 0.93 -10.20 -1.28
N TYR A 65 -0.15 -9.41 -1.28
CA TYR A 65 -1.49 -9.88 -0.91
C TYR A 65 -1.99 -10.98 -1.85
N VAL A 66 -1.80 -10.79 -3.17
CA VAL A 66 -2.19 -11.78 -4.19
C VAL A 66 -1.35 -13.05 -4.07
N ILE A 67 -0.02 -12.93 -3.98
CA ILE A 67 0.90 -14.08 -3.87
C ILE A 67 0.60 -14.89 -2.59
N LEU A 68 0.37 -14.20 -1.47
CA LEU A 68 0.06 -14.82 -0.19
C LEU A 68 -1.41 -15.27 -0.06
N ARG A 69 -2.24 -15.00 -1.08
CA ARG A 69 -3.69 -15.28 -1.08
C ARG A 69 -4.40 -14.73 0.16
N GLY A 70 -4.02 -13.52 0.57
CA GLY A 70 -4.57 -12.85 1.75
C GLY A 70 -4.31 -13.55 3.07
N ARG A 71 -3.19 -14.29 3.22
CA ARG A 71 -2.83 -14.99 4.47
C ARG A 71 -1.39 -14.73 4.89
N CYS A 72 -1.14 -14.69 6.20
CA CYS A 72 0.22 -14.57 6.72
C CYS A 72 1.04 -15.81 6.37
N ARG A 73 2.23 -15.61 5.78
CA ARG A 73 3.18 -16.68 5.43
C ARG A 73 3.55 -17.59 6.61
N SER A 74 3.64 -17.04 7.81
CA SER A 74 4.14 -17.79 8.98
C SER A 74 3.08 -18.48 9.81
N CYS A 75 1.84 -17.96 9.85
CA CYS A 75 0.79 -18.49 10.73
C CYS A 75 -0.56 -18.71 10.04
N GLY A 76 -0.70 -18.37 8.75
CA GLY A 76 -1.95 -18.57 8.00
C GLY A 76 -3.10 -17.64 8.35
N ALA A 77 -2.94 -16.76 9.35
CA ALA A 77 -3.94 -15.76 9.73
C ALA A 77 -4.33 -14.89 8.53
N ALA A 78 -5.63 -14.60 8.39
CA ALA A 78 -6.14 -13.80 7.28
C ALA A 78 -5.61 -12.36 7.35
N ILE A 79 -5.12 -11.85 6.22
CA ILE A 79 -4.79 -10.45 6.03
C ILE A 79 -6.09 -9.76 5.61
N PRO A 80 -6.57 -8.75 6.35
CA PRO A 80 -7.85 -8.11 6.04
C PRO A 80 -7.85 -7.45 4.64
N PRO A 81 -8.97 -7.48 3.90
CA PRO A 81 -9.07 -6.88 2.58
C PRO A 81 -8.92 -5.35 2.60
N ARG A 82 -9.00 -4.72 3.78
CA ARG A 82 -8.69 -3.29 3.93
C ARG A 82 -7.30 -2.94 3.39
N TYR A 83 -6.31 -3.84 3.52
CA TYR A 83 -4.94 -3.57 3.10
C TYR A 83 -4.86 -3.25 1.61
N PRO A 84 -5.29 -4.16 0.70
CA PRO A 84 -5.29 -3.86 -0.73
C PRO A 84 -6.30 -2.77 -1.12
N LEU A 85 -7.41 -2.61 -0.40
CA LEU A 85 -8.38 -1.55 -0.69
C LEU A 85 -7.81 -0.15 -0.44
N VAL A 86 -7.11 0.07 0.67
CA VAL A 86 -6.45 1.36 0.95
C VAL A 86 -5.38 1.64 -0.09
N GLU A 87 -4.58 0.65 -0.47
CA GLU A 87 -3.53 0.78 -1.49
C GLU A 87 -4.10 1.14 -2.88
N LEU A 88 -5.17 0.46 -3.30
CA LEU A 88 -5.86 0.76 -4.55
C LEU A 88 -6.49 2.15 -4.54
N ALA A 89 -7.15 2.52 -3.43
CA ALA A 89 -7.80 3.82 -3.30
C ALA A 89 -6.79 4.97 -3.41
N THR A 90 -5.66 4.88 -2.70
CA THR A 90 -4.62 5.93 -2.78
C THR A 90 -3.94 5.97 -4.14
N ALA A 91 -3.68 4.82 -4.78
CA ALA A 91 -3.16 4.76 -6.14
C ALA A 91 -4.10 5.45 -7.14
N ALA A 92 -5.40 5.14 -7.07
CA ALA A 92 -6.42 5.73 -7.94
C ALA A 92 -6.55 7.25 -7.73
N LEU A 93 -6.60 7.69 -6.47
CA LEU A 93 -6.73 9.12 -6.13
C LEU A 93 -5.52 9.93 -6.62
N LEU A 94 -4.30 9.43 -6.40
CA LEU A 94 -3.10 10.14 -6.84
C LEU A 94 -2.96 10.14 -8.36
N ALA A 95 -3.27 9.03 -9.03
CA ALA A 95 -3.28 8.97 -10.49
C ALA A 95 -4.30 9.97 -11.07
N ALA A 96 -5.52 10.01 -10.55
CA ALA A 96 -6.57 10.94 -10.97
C ALA A 96 -6.17 12.41 -10.74
N ALA A 97 -5.57 12.72 -9.59
CA ALA A 97 -5.09 14.06 -9.28
C ALA A 97 -3.94 14.49 -10.20
N ALA A 98 -3.03 13.58 -10.54
CA ALA A 98 -1.88 13.86 -11.40
C ALA A 98 -2.27 14.16 -12.85
N VAL A 99 -3.32 13.50 -13.36
CA VAL A 99 -3.75 13.69 -14.75
C VAL A 99 -4.69 14.88 -14.95
N LYS A 100 -5.06 15.63 -13.89
CA LYS A 100 -6.06 16.72 -13.92
C LYS A 100 -7.21 16.36 -14.88
N LEU A 101 -8.06 15.43 -14.44
CA LEU A 101 -9.37 15.23 -15.07
C LEU A 101 -10.10 16.57 -15.25
#